data_AF-A0A1F4U2T7-F1
#
_entry.id   AF-A0A1F4U2T7-F1
#
_cell.length_a   1.000
_cell.length_b   1.000
_cell.length_c   1.000
_cell.angle_alpha   90.00
_cell.angle_beta   90.00
_cell.angle_gamma   90.00
#
_symmetry.space_group_name_H-M   'P 1'
#
loop_
_entity.id
_entity.type
_entity.pdbx_description
1 polymer ?
#
loop_
_entity_poly.entity_id
_entity_poly.type
_entity_poly.pdbx_seq_one_letter_code
_entity_poly.pdbx_strand_id
1 'polypeptide(L)'
;MSRTYGLDSALKYDNEIYHIETFAEPKLFKLISQTFKSGRVLDIKETNYDHQIREKTLIDLIQALHNHQIESLANLLKLAESISKSMHADAMNKIGVLFMAKGFYQEAKKTLSNAIKLDPQLTDAHRNMGNVYKKIGDIDRAIAQYTRALYLAPANADYYLDLGLAYLEKDMYDEAFQELGKAIDFNKNFADAYFNLGLLILKEKILKSEKPNEKDVISSIVNLKYASLLDPRFQVDAFKRAIQNLEEKEFSAAHKQLSKIKEEMKKTDIHEFIYDFELFSKYSDLKEVSITVDEYIDIMYAKIETSPQYADLRNALGKAYLIKMRSLFNAALTQFKRAVEINPNYQHATRNLELVENEIKGFMLFLRAILK
;
A
#
# COMPACT_ATOMS: atom_id res chain seq x y z
N MET A 1 3.14 -25.50 -29.85
CA MET A 1 3.82 -24.61 -28.89
C MET A 1 3.46 -25.08 -27.49
N SER A 2 4.30 -25.88 -26.82
CA SER A 2 4.04 -26.34 -25.44
C SER A 2 5.34 -26.57 -24.67
N ARG A 3 6.07 -25.48 -24.38
CA ARG A 3 7.05 -25.48 -23.31
C ARG A 3 6.73 -24.28 -22.43
N THR A 4 5.84 -24.50 -21.47
CA THR A 4 5.66 -23.62 -20.32
C THR A 4 6.86 -23.85 -19.41
N TYR A 5 7.82 -22.92 -19.46
CA TYR A 5 8.91 -22.89 -18.48
C TYR A 5 8.30 -22.43 -17.17
N GLY A 6 8.45 -23.26 -16.14
CA GLY A 6 7.88 -23.01 -14.82
C GLY A 6 8.77 -23.59 -13.73
N LEU A 7 8.79 -22.93 -12.59
CA LEU A 7 9.42 -23.39 -11.35
C LEU A 7 8.36 -23.51 -10.27
N ASP A 8 8.48 -24.54 -9.44
CA ASP A 8 7.65 -24.76 -8.25
C ASP A 8 8.56 -25.01 -7.05
N SER A 9 8.28 -24.31 -5.96
CA SER A 9 8.99 -24.43 -4.68
C SER A 9 8.01 -24.39 -3.52
N ALA A 10 8.34 -25.13 -2.46
CA ALA A 10 7.59 -25.12 -1.21
C ALA A 10 8.42 -24.47 -0.09
N LEU A 11 7.95 -23.34 0.44
CA LEU A 11 8.49 -22.68 1.62
C LEU A 11 7.73 -23.16 2.86
N LYS A 12 8.44 -23.80 3.79
CA LYS A 12 7.89 -24.25 5.08
C LYS A 12 8.13 -23.19 6.14
N TYR A 13 7.08 -22.78 6.84
CA TYR A 13 7.17 -21.79 7.91
C TYR A 13 6.10 -22.02 8.99
N ASP A 14 6.50 -22.13 10.26
CA ASP A 14 5.59 -22.35 11.41
C ASP A 14 4.52 -23.44 11.18
N ASN A 15 4.96 -24.63 10.72
CA ASN A 15 4.12 -25.78 10.34
C ASN A 15 3.18 -25.58 9.15
N GLU A 16 3.21 -24.41 8.52
CA GLU A 16 2.48 -24.12 7.29
C GLU A 16 3.39 -24.32 6.07
N ILE A 17 2.78 -24.60 4.92
CA ILE A 17 3.48 -24.73 3.64
C ILE A 17 2.91 -23.72 2.66
N TYR A 18 3.78 -22.83 2.19
CA TYR A 18 3.51 -21.88 1.12
C TYR A 18 4.14 -22.42 -0.15
N HIS A 19 3.35 -22.54 -1.21
CA HIS A 19 3.82 -22.93 -2.53
C HIS A 19 4.01 -21.69 -3.38
N ILE A 20 5.10 -21.63 -4.11
CA ILE A 20 5.41 -20.58 -5.07
C ILE A 20 5.55 -21.24 -6.42
N GLU A 21 4.71 -20.86 -7.38
CA GLU A 21 4.90 -21.21 -8.79
C GLU A 21 5.34 -19.96 -9.56
N THR A 22 6.25 -20.10 -10.51
CA THR A 22 6.60 -19.00 -11.42
C THR A 22 6.77 -19.53 -12.82
N PHE A 23 6.01 -19.00 -13.77
CA PHE A 23 5.99 -19.48 -15.14
C PHE A 23 5.78 -18.35 -16.15
N ALA A 24 6.12 -18.62 -17.42
CA ALA A 24 5.77 -17.74 -18.53
C ALA A 24 4.43 -18.15 -19.15
N GLU A 25 3.56 -17.17 -19.40
CA GLU A 25 2.35 -17.28 -20.25
C GLU A 25 2.65 -16.68 -21.63
N PRO A 26 3.01 -17.51 -22.63
CA PRO A 26 3.51 -17.03 -23.91
C PRO A 26 2.50 -16.28 -24.75
N LYS A 27 1.19 -16.53 -24.56
CA LYS A 27 0.15 -15.83 -25.33
C LYS A 27 -0.04 -14.40 -24.88
N LEU A 28 0.22 -14.13 -23.59
CA LEU A 28 0.07 -12.81 -22.99
C LEU A 28 1.41 -12.06 -22.89
N PHE A 29 2.53 -12.74 -23.18
CA PHE A 29 3.88 -12.24 -22.96
C PHE A 29 4.08 -11.77 -21.51
N LYS A 30 3.63 -12.60 -20.57
CA LYS A 30 3.68 -12.33 -19.13
C LYS A 30 4.44 -13.42 -18.38
N LEU A 31 5.29 -13.01 -17.46
CA LEU A 31 5.72 -13.84 -16.35
C LEU A 31 4.70 -13.73 -15.24
N ILE A 32 4.31 -14.87 -14.68
CA ILE A 32 3.33 -14.96 -13.60
C ILE A 32 4.01 -15.71 -12.46
N SER A 33 4.10 -15.06 -11.30
CA SER A 33 4.53 -15.68 -10.04
C SER A 33 3.34 -15.73 -9.10
N GLN A 34 2.96 -16.93 -8.66
CA GLN A 34 1.81 -17.17 -7.79
C GLN A 34 2.29 -17.73 -6.47
N THR A 35 1.77 -17.19 -5.37
CA THR A 35 1.93 -17.78 -4.04
C THR A 35 0.60 -18.33 -3.60
N PHE A 36 0.56 -19.60 -3.19
CA PHE A 36 -0.66 -20.24 -2.70
C PHE A 36 -0.41 -21.07 -1.46
N LYS A 37 -1.47 -21.22 -0.67
CA LYS A 37 -1.47 -21.99 0.59
C LYS A 37 -2.78 -22.74 0.69
N SER A 38 -2.72 -24.03 0.99
CA SER A 38 -3.90 -24.88 1.15
C SER A 38 -4.88 -24.79 -0.04
N GLY A 39 -4.35 -24.72 -1.27
CA GLY A 39 -5.14 -24.63 -2.51
C GLY A 39 -5.74 -23.25 -2.81
N ARG A 40 -5.46 -22.22 -2.00
CA ARG A 40 -5.89 -20.83 -2.24
C ARG A 40 -4.72 -19.99 -2.70
N VAL A 41 -4.90 -19.30 -3.83
CA VAL A 41 -3.95 -18.26 -4.27
C VAL A 41 -4.04 -17.06 -3.33
N LEU A 42 -2.88 -16.68 -2.78
CA LEU A 42 -2.70 -15.57 -1.86
C LEU A 42 -2.20 -14.33 -2.60
N ASP A 43 -1.16 -14.49 -3.41
CA ASP A 43 -0.49 -13.41 -4.14
C ASP A 43 -0.28 -13.82 -5.60
N ILE A 44 -0.43 -12.87 -6.53
CA ILE A 44 -0.10 -13.02 -7.96
C ILE A 44 0.67 -11.79 -8.40
N LYS A 45 1.88 -11.99 -8.91
CA LYS A 45 2.69 -10.97 -9.55
C LYS A 45 2.81 -11.24 -11.03
N GLU A 46 2.51 -10.22 -11.83
CA GLU A 46 2.61 -10.27 -13.27
C GLU A 46 3.62 -9.24 -13.79
N THR A 47 4.54 -9.69 -14.63
CA THR A 47 5.53 -8.82 -15.29
C THR A 47 5.54 -9.12 -16.78
N ASN A 48 5.42 -8.10 -17.62
CA ASN A 48 5.51 -8.28 -19.07
C ASN A 48 6.95 -8.61 -19.48
N TYR A 49 7.11 -9.43 -20.52
CA TYR A 49 8.41 -9.66 -21.15
C TYR A 49 8.31 -9.47 -22.67
N ASP A 50 9.44 -9.20 -23.32
CA ASP A 50 9.47 -9.00 -24.78
C ASP A 50 9.11 -10.29 -25.53
N HIS A 51 8.17 -10.22 -26.47
CA HIS A 51 7.84 -11.32 -27.37
C HIS A 51 9.03 -11.91 -28.15
N GLN A 52 10.10 -11.14 -28.34
CA GLN A 52 11.34 -11.57 -29.02
C GLN A 52 12.44 -12.03 -28.05
N ILE A 53 12.13 -12.19 -26.75
CA ILE A 53 13.10 -12.60 -25.75
C ILE A 53 13.72 -13.96 -26.12
N ARG A 54 15.04 -14.06 -25.94
CA ARG A 54 15.76 -15.33 -26.12
C ARG A 54 15.35 -16.30 -25.01
N GLU A 55 15.17 -17.57 -25.36
CA GLU A 55 14.74 -18.63 -24.43
C GLU A 55 15.59 -18.67 -23.15
N LYS A 56 16.91 -18.63 -23.27
CA LYS A 56 17.82 -18.59 -22.11
C LYS A 56 17.53 -17.40 -21.19
N THR A 57 17.37 -16.21 -21.76
CA THR A 57 17.06 -14.99 -21.01
C THR A 57 15.71 -15.07 -20.32
N LEU A 58 14.71 -15.70 -20.95
CA LEU A 58 13.41 -15.94 -20.34
C LEU A 58 13.51 -16.90 -19.14
N ILE A 59 14.28 -17.98 -19.26
CA ILE A 59 14.55 -18.94 -18.17
C ILE A 59 15.25 -18.23 -17.00
N ASP A 60 16.28 -17.43 -17.29
CA ASP A 60 17.01 -16.66 -16.28
C ASP A 60 16.08 -15.67 -15.55
N LEU A 61 15.16 -15.03 -16.27
CA LEU A 61 14.17 -14.11 -15.71
C LEU A 61 13.13 -14.83 -14.82
N ILE A 62 12.67 -16.01 -15.24
CA ILE A 62 11.79 -16.88 -14.42
C ILE A 62 12.49 -17.28 -13.13
N GLN A 63 13.75 -17.72 -13.21
CA GLN A 63 14.53 -18.12 -12.03
C GLN A 63 14.76 -16.96 -11.07
N ALA A 64 15.12 -15.79 -11.58
CA ALA A 64 15.31 -14.59 -10.77
C ALA A 64 14.02 -14.18 -10.06
N LEU A 65 12.89 -14.13 -10.78
CA LEU A 65 11.59 -13.78 -10.22
C LEU A 65 11.14 -14.80 -9.16
N HIS A 66 11.35 -16.09 -9.42
CA HIS A 66 10.99 -17.16 -8.50
C HIS A 66 11.78 -17.08 -7.20
N ASN A 67 13.10 -16.93 -7.27
CA ASN A 67 13.97 -16.80 -6.11
C ASN A 67 13.63 -15.55 -5.29
N HIS A 68 13.42 -14.42 -5.96
CA HIS A 68 13.03 -13.18 -5.31
C HIS A 68 11.67 -13.33 -4.58
N GLN A 69 10.69 -14.03 -5.17
CA GLN A 69 9.41 -14.24 -4.50
C GLN A 69 9.54 -15.12 -3.25
N ILE A 70 10.34 -16.19 -3.31
CA ILE A 70 10.61 -17.05 -2.15
C ILE A 70 11.27 -16.25 -1.04
N GLU A 71 12.31 -15.48 -1.37
CA GLU A 71 13.06 -14.67 -0.41
C GLU A 71 12.19 -13.57 0.21
N SER A 72 11.43 -12.84 -0.61
CA SER A 72 10.50 -11.80 -0.16
C SER A 72 9.46 -12.36 0.82
N LEU A 73 8.88 -13.53 0.52
CA LEU A 73 7.93 -14.19 1.40
C LEU A 73 8.58 -14.66 2.71
N ALA A 74 9.74 -15.31 2.64
CA ALA A 74 10.46 -15.76 3.82
C ALA A 74 10.82 -14.60 4.75
N ASN A 75 11.25 -13.47 4.18
CA ASN A 75 11.58 -12.26 4.93
C ASN A 75 10.35 -11.63 5.59
N LEU A 76 9.22 -11.54 4.89
CA LEU A 76 7.97 -11.03 5.46
C LEU A 76 7.51 -11.88 6.66
N LEU A 77 7.54 -13.21 6.51
CA LEU A 77 7.12 -14.14 7.56
C LEU A 77 8.03 -14.02 8.80
N LYS A 78 9.35 -14.03 8.59
CA LYS A 78 10.34 -13.86 9.66
C LYS A 78 10.21 -12.51 10.38
N LEU A 79 9.96 -11.43 9.63
CA LEU A 79 9.72 -10.11 10.18
C LEU A 79 8.46 -10.09 11.05
N ALA A 80 7.36 -10.70 10.57
CA ALA A 80 6.12 -10.82 11.32
C ALA A 80 6.31 -11.58 12.65
N GLU A 81 7.08 -12.67 12.66
CA GLU A 81 7.41 -13.40 13.89
C GLU A 81 8.25 -12.56 14.86
N SER A 82 9.28 -11.88 14.35
CA SER A 82 10.12 -10.97 15.16
C SER A 82 9.27 -9.89 15.84
N ILE A 83 8.40 -9.23 15.07
CA ILE A 83 7.51 -8.19 15.58
C ILE A 83 6.52 -8.77 16.59
N SER A 84 5.95 -9.95 16.32
CA SER A 84 5.04 -10.62 17.26
C SER A 84 5.71 -10.95 18.60
N LYS A 85 7.01 -11.30 18.61
CA LYS A 85 7.77 -11.53 19.86
C LYS A 85 8.07 -10.23 20.60
N SER A 86 8.28 -9.14 19.87
CA SER A 86 8.62 -7.84 20.45
C SER A 86 7.43 -7.10 21.09
N MET A 87 6.19 -7.57 20.91
CA MET A 87 4.96 -7.01 21.49
C MET A 87 4.79 -5.49 21.22
N HIS A 88 4.95 -5.06 19.97
CA HIS A 88 4.69 -3.66 19.55
C HIS A 88 3.40 -3.57 18.72
N ALA A 89 2.32 -3.03 19.28
CA ALA A 89 1.01 -2.98 18.63
C ALA A 89 1.04 -2.23 17.29
N ASP A 90 1.69 -1.07 17.21
CA ASP A 90 1.84 -0.30 15.96
C ASP A 90 2.58 -1.09 14.87
N ALA A 91 3.62 -1.83 15.25
CA ALA A 91 4.39 -2.63 14.31
C ALA A 91 3.55 -3.81 13.79
N MET A 92 2.77 -4.44 14.67
CA MET A 92 1.83 -5.49 14.29
C MET A 92 0.73 -4.95 13.37
N ASN A 93 0.23 -3.74 13.62
CA ASN A 93 -0.71 -3.06 12.73
C ASN A 93 -0.12 -2.88 11.32
N LYS A 94 1.09 -2.33 11.22
CA LYS A 94 1.78 -2.15 9.92
C LYS A 94 2.03 -3.50 9.21
N ILE A 95 2.43 -4.57 9.92
CA ILE A 95 2.57 -5.92 9.33
C ILE A 95 1.23 -6.47 8.84
N GLY A 96 0.14 -6.21 9.57
CA GLY A 96 -1.21 -6.56 9.15
C GLY A 96 -1.58 -5.95 7.80
N VAL A 97 -1.20 -4.68 7.58
CA VAL A 97 -1.39 -3.99 6.29
C VAL A 97 -0.57 -4.66 5.18
N LEU A 98 0.65 -5.08 5.45
CA LEU A 98 1.50 -5.77 4.47
C LEU A 98 0.94 -7.14 4.06
N PHE A 99 0.51 -7.94 5.04
CA PHE A 99 -0.17 -9.19 4.74
C PHE A 99 -1.44 -8.95 3.93
N MET A 100 -2.23 -7.93 4.26
CA MET A 100 -3.43 -7.58 3.52
C MET A 100 -3.12 -7.21 2.06
N ALA A 101 -2.09 -6.40 1.84
CA ALA A 101 -1.70 -5.94 0.52
C ALA A 101 -1.28 -7.11 -0.39
N LYS A 102 -0.53 -8.06 0.16
CA LYS A 102 -0.12 -9.29 -0.55
C LYS A 102 -1.18 -10.40 -0.54
N GLY A 103 -2.41 -10.11 -0.11
CA GLY A 103 -3.53 -11.06 -0.12
C GLY A 103 -3.51 -12.16 0.95
N PHE A 104 -2.58 -12.11 1.91
CA PHE A 104 -2.49 -12.99 3.09
C PHE A 104 -3.52 -12.56 4.15
N TYR A 105 -4.81 -12.58 3.79
CA TYR A 105 -5.86 -12.00 4.64
C TYR A 105 -6.05 -12.72 5.99
N GLN A 106 -5.71 -14.01 6.10
CA GLN A 106 -5.81 -14.72 7.37
C GLN A 106 -4.68 -14.31 8.33
N GLU A 107 -3.45 -14.22 7.82
CA GLU A 107 -2.29 -13.70 8.53
C GLU A 107 -2.49 -12.24 8.94
N ALA A 108 -3.07 -11.42 8.05
CA ALA A 108 -3.45 -10.03 8.33
C ALA A 108 -4.43 -9.95 9.51
N LYS A 109 -5.54 -10.70 9.48
CA LYS A 109 -6.51 -10.75 10.59
C LYS A 109 -5.88 -11.22 11.90
N LYS A 110 -5.06 -12.28 11.87
CA LYS A 110 -4.38 -12.80 13.07
C LYS A 110 -3.49 -11.72 13.67
N THR A 111 -2.70 -11.06 12.84
CA THR A 111 -1.75 -10.01 13.27
C THR A 111 -2.47 -8.78 13.82
N LEU A 112 -3.49 -8.28 13.11
CA LEU A 112 -4.30 -7.13 13.56
C LEU A 112 -5.10 -7.46 14.83
N SER A 113 -5.60 -8.67 14.98
CA SER A 113 -6.30 -9.09 16.20
C SER A 113 -5.37 -9.07 17.40
N ASN A 114 -4.12 -9.49 17.22
CA ASN A 114 -3.11 -9.41 18.27
C ASN A 114 -2.70 -7.96 18.56
N ALA A 115 -2.60 -7.10 17.55
CA ALA A 115 -2.38 -5.67 17.72
C ALA A 115 -3.48 -5.03 18.59
N ILE A 116 -4.75 -5.30 18.28
CA ILE A 116 -5.92 -4.82 19.03
C ILE A 116 -5.96 -5.38 20.46
N LYS A 117 -5.57 -6.65 20.67
CA LYS A 117 -5.50 -7.22 22.02
C LYS A 117 -4.44 -6.54 22.87
N LEU A 118 -3.30 -6.18 22.25
CA LEU A 118 -2.19 -5.54 22.93
C LEU A 118 -2.48 -4.06 23.21
N ASP A 119 -3.09 -3.36 22.27
CA ASP A 119 -3.59 -2.00 22.43
C ASP A 119 -5.01 -1.86 21.87
N PRO A 120 -6.04 -1.98 22.73
CA PRO A 120 -7.44 -1.83 22.34
C PRO A 120 -7.84 -0.43 21.89
N GLN A 121 -7.00 0.58 22.09
CA GLN A 121 -7.24 1.96 21.68
C GLN A 121 -6.56 2.31 20.35
N LEU A 122 -5.80 1.37 19.76
CA LEU A 122 -5.14 1.55 18.47
C LEU A 122 -6.18 1.59 17.33
N THR A 123 -6.69 2.79 17.04
CA THR A 123 -7.80 3.01 16.10
C THR A 123 -7.49 2.56 14.69
N ASP A 124 -6.24 2.73 14.24
CA ASP A 124 -5.80 2.28 12.93
C ASP A 124 -5.83 0.76 12.78
N ALA A 125 -5.62 -0.01 13.86
CA ALA A 125 -5.74 -1.47 13.81
C ALA A 125 -7.19 -1.90 13.59
N HIS A 126 -8.16 -1.20 14.17
CA HIS A 126 -9.58 -1.41 13.87
C HIS A 126 -9.91 -1.05 12.42
N ARG A 127 -9.50 0.12 11.93
CA ARG A 127 -9.67 0.50 10.53
C ARG A 127 -9.08 -0.53 9.57
N ASN A 128 -7.84 -0.95 9.80
CA ASN A 128 -7.16 -1.93 8.96
C ASN A 128 -7.81 -3.31 9.04
N MET A 129 -8.34 -3.71 10.19
CA MET A 129 -9.15 -4.93 10.29
C MET A 129 -10.43 -4.81 9.44
N GLY A 130 -11.07 -3.64 9.43
CA GLY A 130 -12.20 -3.34 8.55
C GLY A 130 -11.82 -3.48 7.06
N ASN A 131 -10.67 -2.95 6.67
CA ASN A 131 -10.14 -3.08 5.31
C ASN A 131 -9.91 -4.54 4.92
N VAL A 132 -9.38 -5.38 5.83
CA VAL A 132 -9.22 -6.81 5.59
C VAL A 132 -10.57 -7.51 5.39
N TYR A 133 -11.56 -7.23 6.25
CA TYR A 133 -12.91 -7.80 6.11
C TYR A 133 -13.57 -7.40 4.80
N LYS A 134 -13.41 -6.13 4.40
CA LYS A 134 -13.87 -5.62 3.11
C LYS A 134 -13.24 -6.36 1.93
N LYS A 135 -11.91 -6.59 1.95
CA LYS A 135 -11.19 -7.32 0.89
C LYS A 135 -11.63 -8.78 0.75
N ILE A 136 -12.07 -9.42 1.83
CA ILE A 136 -12.61 -10.79 1.78
C ILE A 136 -14.13 -10.85 1.56
N GLY A 137 -14.79 -9.70 1.37
CA GLY A 137 -16.23 -9.59 1.10
C GLY A 137 -17.15 -9.66 2.33
N ASP A 138 -16.60 -9.67 3.55
CA ASP A 138 -17.37 -9.68 4.79
C ASP A 138 -17.68 -8.24 5.23
N ILE A 139 -18.58 -7.59 4.50
CA ILE A 139 -18.83 -6.14 4.64
C ILE A 139 -19.47 -5.81 6.00
N ASP A 140 -20.26 -6.71 6.58
CA ASP A 140 -20.84 -6.50 7.91
C ASP A 140 -19.78 -6.39 9.00
N ARG A 141 -18.77 -7.27 8.98
CA ARG A 141 -17.64 -7.14 9.90
C ARG A 141 -16.76 -5.94 9.58
N ALA A 142 -16.66 -5.53 8.32
CA ALA A 142 -15.95 -4.31 7.96
C ALA A 142 -16.60 -3.08 8.61
N ILE A 143 -17.93 -2.93 8.45
CA ILE A 143 -18.73 -1.88 9.08
C ILE A 143 -18.52 -1.86 10.60
N ALA A 144 -18.64 -3.01 11.26
CA ALA A 144 -18.45 -3.10 12.72
C ALA A 144 -17.05 -2.61 13.16
N GLN A 145 -15.99 -2.92 12.41
CA GLN A 145 -14.65 -2.45 12.72
C GLN A 145 -14.46 -0.95 12.47
N TYR A 146 -15.00 -0.41 11.37
CA TYR A 146 -14.97 1.05 11.12
C TYR A 146 -15.77 1.81 12.18
N THR A 147 -16.95 1.32 12.58
CA THR A 147 -17.72 1.90 13.68
C THR A 147 -16.95 1.86 14.99
N ARG A 148 -16.18 0.79 15.25
CA ARG A 148 -15.31 0.73 16.43
C ARG A 148 -14.18 1.75 16.36
N ALA A 149 -13.55 1.93 15.20
CA ALA A 149 -12.54 2.96 14.99
C ALA A 149 -13.11 4.37 15.22
N LEU A 150 -14.32 4.65 14.71
CA LEU A 150 -15.04 5.90 14.95
C LEU A 150 -15.45 6.11 16.41
N TYR A 151 -15.85 5.06 17.11
CA TYR A 151 -16.15 5.18 18.55
C TYR A 151 -14.93 5.67 19.35
N LEU A 152 -13.73 5.22 18.96
CA LEU A 152 -12.48 5.61 19.60
C LEU A 152 -11.97 6.98 19.12
N ALA A 153 -12.21 7.34 17.85
CA ALA A 153 -11.83 8.61 17.25
C ALA A 153 -13.00 9.21 16.44
N PRO A 154 -13.96 9.88 17.10
CA PRO A 154 -15.23 10.29 16.48
C PRO A 154 -15.12 11.46 15.50
N ALA A 155 -13.97 12.12 15.41
CA ALA A 155 -13.73 13.23 14.49
C ALA A 155 -12.85 12.84 13.30
N ASN A 156 -12.56 11.54 13.11
CA ASN A 156 -11.68 11.10 12.04
C ASN A 156 -12.44 10.96 10.71
N ALA A 157 -12.17 11.86 9.78
CA ALA A 157 -12.82 11.91 8.47
C ALA A 157 -12.56 10.66 7.62
N ASP A 158 -11.36 10.06 7.69
CA ASP A 158 -11.03 8.86 6.92
C ASP A 158 -11.92 7.68 7.31
N TYR A 159 -12.23 7.55 8.60
CA TYR A 159 -13.06 6.44 9.09
C TYR A 159 -14.51 6.58 8.64
N TYR A 160 -15.01 7.82 8.55
CA TYR A 160 -16.30 8.13 7.94
C TYR A 160 -16.34 7.80 6.44
N LEU A 161 -15.26 8.13 5.71
CA LEU A 161 -15.12 7.74 4.30
C LEU A 161 -15.16 6.21 4.14
N ASP A 162 -14.36 5.48 4.92
CA ASP A 162 -14.30 4.01 4.84
C ASP A 162 -15.65 3.36 5.18
N LEU A 163 -16.34 3.86 6.21
CA LEU A 163 -17.67 3.40 6.58
C LEU A 163 -18.71 3.70 5.49
N GLY A 164 -18.71 4.91 4.93
CA GLY A 164 -19.60 5.27 3.82
C GLY A 164 -19.37 4.40 2.57
N LEU A 165 -18.12 4.07 2.27
CA LEU A 165 -17.78 3.15 1.19
C LEU A 165 -18.23 1.71 1.47
N ALA A 166 -18.19 1.26 2.73
CA ALA A 166 -18.70 -0.05 3.11
C ALA A 166 -20.24 -0.14 2.97
N TYR A 167 -20.96 0.90 3.38
CA TYR A 167 -22.40 0.99 3.14
C TYR A 167 -22.74 1.00 1.65
N LEU A 168 -21.95 1.70 0.83
CA LEU A 168 -22.12 1.71 -0.62
C LEU A 168 -21.91 0.33 -1.28
N GLU A 169 -21.06 -0.51 -0.70
CA GLU A 169 -20.88 -1.92 -1.14
C GLU A 169 -22.05 -2.82 -0.73
N LYS A 170 -22.85 -2.41 0.27
CA LYS A 170 -24.10 -3.06 0.68
C LYS A 170 -25.35 -2.47 0.03
N ASP A 171 -25.19 -1.55 -0.92
CA ASP A 171 -26.31 -0.81 -1.53
C ASP A 171 -27.16 -0.02 -0.50
N MET A 172 -26.56 0.33 0.65
CA MET A 172 -27.14 1.17 1.71
C MET A 172 -26.82 2.64 1.41
N TYR A 173 -27.54 3.20 0.42
CA TYR A 173 -27.22 4.50 -0.16
C TYR A 173 -27.41 5.69 0.80
N ASP A 174 -28.46 5.67 1.62
CA ASP A 174 -28.76 6.75 2.56
C ASP A 174 -27.71 6.84 3.67
N GLU A 175 -27.30 5.69 4.20
CA GLU A 175 -26.23 5.58 5.18
C GLU A 175 -24.89 5.98 4.57
N ALA A 176 -24.59 5.55 3.34
CA ALA A 176 -23.39 5.98 2.62
C ALA A 176 -23.35 7.50 2.43
N PHE A 177 -24.47 8.12 2.08
CA PHE A 177 -24.58 9.57 1.90
C PHE A 177 -24.31 10.31 3.21
N GLN A 178 -24.90 9.85 4.32
CA GLN A 178 -24.70 10.46 5.63
C GLN A 178 -23.24 10.38 6.09
N GLU A 179 -22.61 9.21 5.98
CA GLU A 179 -21.24 9.04 6.45
C GLU A 179 -20.21 9.77 5.55
N LEU A 180 -20.41 9.80 4.22
CA LEU A 180 -19.59 10.62 3.33
C LEU A 180 -19.76 12.13 3.60
N GLY A 181 -20.98 12.56 3.93
CA GLY A 181 -21.24 13.94 4.36
C GLY A 181 -20.49 14.29 5.64
N LYS A 182 -20.50 13.39 6.64
CA LYS A 182 -19.70 13.57 7.87
C LYS A 182 -18.20 13.63 7.59
N ALA A 183 -17.69 12.82 6.68
CA ALA A 183 -16.27 12.88 6.27
C ALA A 183 -15.90 14.28 5.78
N ILE A 184 -16.76 14.91 4.96
CA ILE A 184 -16.60 16.29 4.48
C ILE A 184 -16.77 17.31 5.62
N ASP A 185 -17.68 17.05 6.57
CA ASP A 185 -17.87 17.93 7.73
C ASP A 185 -16.66 18.00 8.64
N PHE A 186 -16.02 16.86 8.91
CA PHE A 186 -14.79 16.81 9.70
C PHE A 186 -13.55 17.23 8.92
N ASN A 187 -13.51 17.05 7.60
CA ASN A 187 -12.44 17.52 6.74
C ASN A 187 -12.98 18.17 5.46
N LYS A 188 -13.04 19.51 5.46
CA LYS A 188 -13.52 20.32 4.32
C LYS A 188 -12.57 20.28 3.11
N ASN A 189 -11.34 19.79 3.26
CA ASN A 189 -10.37 19.63 2.19
C ASN A 189 -10.24 18.17 1.72
N PHE A 190 -11.25 17.34 1.95
CA PHE A 190 -11.18 15.91 1.68
C PHE A 190 -11.66 15.55 0.26
N ALA A 191 -10.77 15.68 -0.73
CA ALA A 191 -11.10 15.46 -2.15
C ALA A 191 -11.73 14.09 -2.43
N ASP A 192 -11.24 13.02 -1.80
CA ASP A 192 -11.78 11.66 -1.97
C ASP A 192 -13.22 11.53 -1.46
N ALA A 193 -13.59 12.20 -0.37
CA ALA A 193 -14.96 12.20 0.14
C ALA A 193 -15.91 12.93 -0.82
N TYR A 194 -15.50 14.10 -1.34
CA TYR A 194 -16.23 14.81 -2.39
C TYR A 194 -16.42 13.96 -3.64
N PHE A 195 -15.35 13.32 -4.13
CA PHE A 195 -15.42 12.45 -5.30
C PHE A 195 -16.39 11.28 -5.10
N ASN A 196 -16.29 10.57 -3.98
CA ASN A 196 -17.16 9.43 -3.70
C ASN A 196 -18.61 9.85 -3.47
N LEU A 197 -18.87 11.02 -2.87
CA LEU A 197 -20.22 11.55 -2.71
C LEU A 197 -20.84 11.93 -4.06
N GLY A 198 -20.08 12.58 -4.95
CA GLY A 198 -20.53 12.88 -6.30
C GLY A 198 -20.86 11.62 -7.11
N LEU A 199 -20.03 10.58 -6.99
CA LEU A 199 -20.25 9.28 -7.64
C LEU A 199 -21.45 8.53 -7.03
N LEU A 200 -21.64 8.59 -5.71
CA LEU A 200 -22.76 7.95 -4.99
C LEU A 200 -24.11 8.41 -5.54
N ILE A 201 -24.30 9.73 -5.68
CA ILE A 201 -25.54 10.35 -6.16
C ILE A 201 -25.92 9.81 -7.55
N LEU A 202 -24.93 9.60 -8.43
CA LEU A 202 -25.16 9.04 -9.76
C LEU A 202 -25.47 7.54 -9.69
N LYS A 203 -24.67 6.79 -8.90
CA LYS A 203 -24.78 5.33 -8.79
C LYS A 203 -26.16 4.93 -8.27
N GLU A 204 -26.65 5.59 -7.23
CA GLU A 204 -27.98 5.32 -6.66
C GLU A 204 -29.08 5.41 -7.72
N LYS A 205 -29.10 6.51 -8.50
CA LYS A 205 -30.12 6.75 -9.52
C LYS A 205 -30.02 5.78 -10.69
N ILE A 206 -28.81 5.59 -11.21
CA ILE A 206 -28.58 4.67 -12.33
C ILE A 206 -29.01 3.24 -11.97
N LEU A 207 -28.71 2.75 -10.77
CA LEU A 207 -29.07 1.40 -10.35
C LEU A 207 -30.57 1.22 -10.06
N LYS A 208 -31.24 2.27 -9.55
CA LYS A 208 -32.71 2.28 -9.44
C LYS A 208 -33.42 2.43 -10.80
N SER A 209 -32.67 2.50 -11.91
CA SER A 209 -33.18 2.80 -13.25
C SER A 209 -33.94 4.14 -13.31
N GLU A 210 -33.62 5.03 -12.38
CA GLU A 210 -34.13 6.39 -12.30
C GLU A 210 -33.20 7.33 -13.05
N LYS A 211 -33.76 8.29 -13.80
CA LYS A 211 -32.95 9.39 -14.32
C LYS A 211 -32.65 10.36 -13.16
N PRO A 212 -31.38 10.73 -12.92
CA PRO A 212 -31.05 11.78 -11.97
C PRO A 212 -31.84 13.04 -12.27
N ASN A 213 -32.46 13.63 -11.24
CA ASN A 213 -33.12 14.92 -11.41
C ASN A 213 -32.08 16.04 -11.48
N GLU A 214 -32.51 17.26 -11.82
CA GLU A 214 -31.59 18.40 -11.97
C GLU A 214 -30.79 18.71 -10.70
N LYS A 215 -31.42 18.57 -9.52
CA LYS A 215 -30.75 18.78 -8.23
C LYS A 215 -29.67 17.74 -7.97
N ASP A 216 -29.92 16.47 -8.30
CA ASP A 216 -28.96 15.37 -8.16
C ASP A 216 -27.74 15.61 -9.06
N VAL A 217 -27.97 16.01 -10.32
CA VAL A 217 -26.91 16.32 -11.28
C VAL A 217 -26.06 17.50 -10.81
N ILE A 218 -26.70 18.59 -10.41
CA ILE A 218 -25.99 19.77 -9.88
C ILE A 218 -25.17 19.38 -8.65
N SER A 219 -25.76 18.64 -7.70
CA SER A 219 -25.07 18.21 -6.48
C SER A 219 -23.86 17.33 -6.80
N SER A 220 -23.99 16.38 -7.72
CA SER A 220 -22.89 15.53 -8.17
C SER A 220 -21.76 16.36 -8.81
N ILE A 221 -22.09 17.24 -9.75
CA ILE A 221 -21.11 18.11 -10.44
C ILE A 221 -20.38 19.01 -9.44
N VAL A 222 -21.10 19.62 -8.48
CA VAL A 222 -20.50 20.49 -7.46
C VAL A 222 -19.48 19.70 -6.63
N ASN A 223 -19.85 18.52 -6.13
CA ASN A 223 -18.93 17.67 -5.37
C ASN A 223 -17.70 17.27 -6.21
N LEU A 224 -17.89 16.86 -7.47
CA LEU A 224 -16.79 16.50 -8.37
C LEU A 224 -15.87 17.70 -8.68
N LYS A 225 -16.42 18.90 -8.86
CA LYS A 225 -15.64 20.14 -9.05
C LYS A 225 -14.82 20.48 -7.80
N TYR A 226 -15.37 20.28 -6.59
CA TYR A 226 -14.61 20.42 -5.35
C TYR A 226 -13.47 19.39 -5.25
N ALA A 227 -13.70 18.12 -5.60
CA ALA A 227 -12.65 17.12 -5.64
C ALA A 227 -11.51 17.55 -6.59
N SER A 228 -11.85 18.04 -7.79
CA SER A 228 -10.90 18.57 -8.77
C SER A 228 -10.11 19.78 -8.27
N LEU A 229 -10.76 20.68 -7.54
CA LEU A 229 -10.10 21.85 -6.96
C LEU A 229 -9.10 21.47 -5.87
N LEU A 230 -9.46 20.50 -5.03
CA LEU A 230 -8.69 20.13 -3.84
C LEU A 230 -7.50 19.21 -4.14
N ASP A 231 -7.58 18.39 -5.20
CA ASP A 231 -6.57 17.38 -5.47
C ASP A 231 -6.26 17.24 -6.98
N PRO A 232 -4.99 17.42 -7.38
CA PRO A 232 -4.54 17.27 -8.77
C PRO A 232 -4.86 15.91 -9.41
N ARG A 233 -5.04 14.84 -8.63
CA ARG A 233 -5.48 13.51 -9.13
C ARG A 233 -6.82 13.60 -9.88
N PHE A 234 -7.68 14.56 -9.54
CA PHE A 234 -8.96 14.80 -10.20
C PHE A 234 -8.91 15.92 -11.25
N GLN A 235 -7.71 16.34 -11.71
CA GLN A 235 -7.57 17.39 -12.74
C GLN A 235 -7.20 16.82 -14.13
N VAL A 236 -7.14 15.50 -14.25
CA VAL A 236 -6.85 14.80 -15.51
C VAL A 236 -7.97 14.98 -16.54
N ASP A 237 -7.63 14.94 -17.83
CA ASP A 237 -8.59 15.18 -18.92
C ASP A 237 -9.78 14.21 -18.90
N ALA A 238 -9.54 12.95 -18.50
CA ALA A 238 -10.60 11.97 -18.33
C ALA A 238 -11.62 12.41 -17.26
N PHE A 239 -11.19 13.09 -16.20
CA PHE A 239 -12.10 13.58 -15.16
C PHE A 239 -12.93 14.77 -15.66
N LYS A 240 -12.29 15.71 -16.36
CA LYS A 240 -12.97 16.87 -16.98
C LYS A 240 -14.05 16.44 -17.96
N ARG A 241 -13.73 15.47 -18.84
CA ARG A 241 -14.71 14.88 -19.77
C ARG A 241 -15.87 14.20 -19.04
N ALA A 242 -15.61 13.54 -17.91
CA ALA A 242 -16.69 12.92 -17.14
C ALA A 242 -17.67 13.96 -16.57
N ILE A 243 -17.18 15.13 -16.14
CA ILE A 243 -18.04 16.26 -15.72
C ILE A 243 -18.83 16.81 -16.91
N GLN A 244 -18.19 16.99 -18.08
CA GLN A 244 -18.88 17.44 -19.30
C GLN A 244 -20.02 16.49 -19.68
N ASN A 245 -19.80 15.18 -19.64
CA ASN A 245 -20.84 14.18 -19.90
C ASN A 245 -22.03 14.32 -18.93
N LEU A 246 -21.82 14.75 -17.68
CA LEU A 246 -22.93 15.03 -16.75
C LEU A 246 -23.72 16.27 -17.16
N GLU A 247 -23.04 17.33 -17.59
CA GLU A 247 -23.66 18.57 -18.08
C GLU A 247 -24.48 18.31 -19.36
N GLU A 248 -24.02 17.38 -20.20
CA GLU A 248 -24.70 16.92 -21.44
C GLU A 248 -25.77 15.85 -21.19
N LYS A 249 -26.03 15.48 -19.93
CA LYS A 249 -27.00 14.46 -19.49
C LYS A 249 -26.68 13.03 -19.96
N GLU A 250 -25.43 12.75 -20.29
CA GLU A 250 -24.90 11.42 -20.61
C GLU A 250 -24.48 10.63 -19.35
N PHE A 251 -25.43 10.41 -18.44
CA PHE A 251 -25.15 9.89 -17.09
C PHE A 251 -24.43 8.53 -17.05
N SER A 252 -24.79 7.62 -17.95
CA SER A 252 -24.15 6.30 -18.03
C SER A 252 -22.68 6.40 -18.46
N ALA A 253 -22.38 7.26 -19.43
CA ALA A 253 -21.01 7.52 -19.89
C ALA A 253 -20.17 8.16 -18.78
N ALA A 254 -20.72 9.18 -18.11
CA ALA A 254 -20.08 9.83 -16.97
C ALA A 254 -19.77 8.84 -15.83
N HIS A 255 -20.77 8.07 -15.39
CA HIS A 255 -20.58 7.08 -14.32
C HIS A 255 -19.53 6.03 -14.68
N LYS A 256 -19.55 5.51 -15.92
CA LYS A 256 -18.55 4.55 -16.39
C LYS A 256 -17.14 5.13 -16.33
N GLN A 257 -16.97 6.39 -16.74
CA GLN A 257 -15.68 7.06 -16.76
C GLN A 257 -15.17 7.38 -15.35
N LEU A 258 -16.03 7.88 -14.45
CA LEU A 258 -15.69 8.11 -13.04
C LEU A 258 -15.35 6.80 -12.32
N SER A 259 -16.10 5.73 -12.60
CA SER A 259 -15.80 4.39 -12.07
C SER A 259 -14.45 3.89 -12.55
N LYS A 260 -14.10 4.11 -13.83
CA LYS A 260 -12.78 3.76 -14.36
C LYS A 260 -11.66 4.53 -13.64
N ILE A 261 -11.83 5.83 -13.43
CA ILE A 261 -10.88 6.66 -12.69
C ILE A 261 -10.70 6.15 -11.26
N LYS A 262 -11.81 5.80 -10.57
CA LYS A 262 -11.75 5.20 -9.23
C LYS A 262 -10.94 3.90 -9.21
N GLU A 263 -11.12 3.03 -10.20
CA GLU A 263 -10.36 1.78 -10.31
C GLU A 263 -8.88 2.01 -10.66
N GLU A 264 -8.56 3.02 -11.48
CA GLU A 264 -7.18 3.42 -11.75
C GLU A 264 -6.48 3.94 -10.49
N MET A 265 -7.16 4.77 -9.69
CA MET A 265 -6.62 5.28 -8.42
C MET A 265 -6.35 4.15 -7.40
N LYS A 266 -7.22 3.13 -7.33
CA LYS A 266 -6.99 1.95 -6.47
C LYS A 266 -5.74 1.15 -6.86
N LYS A 267 -5.39 1.10 -8.15
CA LYS A 267 -4.18 0.39 -8.61
C LYS A 267 -2.91 1.12 -8.23
N THR A 268 -2.99 2.44 -8.04
CA THR A 268 -1.90 3.28 -7.53
C THR A 268 -1.94 3.34 -6.00
N ASP A 269 -2.34 2.25 -5.32
CA ASP A 269 -2.19 2.16 -3.87
C ASP A 269 -0.73 1.87 -3.52
N ILE A 270 -0.05 2.90 -3.02
CA ILE A 270 1.38 2.94 -2.74
C ILE A 270 1.69 2.57 -1.29
N HIS A 271 0.65 2.42 -0.44
CA HIS A 271 0.82 2.17 0.99
C HIS A 271 1.57 0.86 1.26
N GLU A 272 1.35 -0.17 0.43
CA GLU A 272 2.11 -1.43 0.49
C GLU A 272 3.63 -1.19 0.44
N PHE A 273 4.08 -0.38 -0.53
CA PHE A 273 5.50 -0.13 -0.77
C PHE A 273 6.12 0.71 0.35
N ILE A 274 5.36 1.64 0.93
CA ILE A 274 5.83 2.51 2.01
C ILE A 274 6.00 1.71 3.30
N TYR A 275 5.02 0.88 3.66
CA TYR A 275 5.08 0.10 4.89
C TYR A 275 6.15 -0.99 4.87
N ASP A 276 6.38 -1.63 3.71
CA ASP A 276 7.39 -2.69 3.55
C ASP A 276 8.75 -2.08 3.94
N PHE A 277 9.12 -0.98 3.28
CA PHE A 277 10.41 -0.34 3.47
C PHE A 277 10.62 0.25 4.87
N GLU A 278 9.60 0.92 5.45
CA GLU A 278 9.69 1.47 6.80
C GLU A 278 9.89 0.40 7.88
N LEU A 279 9.18 -0.72 7.77
CA LEU A 279 9.27 -1.81 8.74
C LEU A 279 10.60 -2.56 8.63
N PHE A 280 11.06 -2.87 7.42
CA PHE A 280 12.38 -3.47 7.21
C PHE A 280 13.49 -2.56 7.74
N SER A 281 13.40 -1.25 7.49
CA SER A 281 14.36 -0.29 8.01
C SER A 281 14.39 -0.22 9.55
N LYS A 282 13.26 -0.43 10.22
CA LYS A 282 13.13 -0.22 11.67
C LYS A 282 13.34 -1.49 12.51
N TYR A 283 12.94 -2.66 12.01
CA TYR A 283 12.83 -3.89 12.81
C TYR A 283 13.61 -5.08 12.26
N SER A 284 14.30 -4.94 11.12
CA SER A 284 15.13 -6.00 10.59
C SER A 284 16.60 -5.80 10.99
N ASP A 285 17.11 -6.68 11.85
CA ASP A 285 18.54 -7.03 11.91
C ASP A 285 18.96 -7.93 10.73
N LEU A 286 18.08 -8.11 9.73
CA LEU A 286 18.28 -9.01 8.60
C LEU A 286 19.25 -8.34 7.62
N LYS A 287 20.38 -9.02 7.39
CA LYS A 287 21.35 -8.65 6.35
C LYS A 287 20.79 -8.72 4.92
N GLU A 288 19.59 -9.29 4.75
CA GLU A 288 18.97 -9.57 3.45
C GLU A 288 17.54 -8.99 3.49
N VAL A 289 17.42 -7.74 3.05
CA VAL A 289 16.13 -7.15 2.67
C VAL A 289 15.87 -7.59 1.23
N SER A 290 14.64 -7.99 0.89
CA SER A 290 14.33 -8.45 -0.48
C SER A 290 14.53 -7.37 -1.55
N ILE A 291 14.57 -6.10 -1.14
CA ILE A 291 14.97 -4.97 -1.98
C ILE A 291 15.92 -4.06 -1.19
N THR A 292 16.99 -3.62 -1.84
CA THR A 292 17.91 -2.62 -1.30
C THR A 292 17.24 -1.24 -1.23
N VAL A 293 17.82 -0.33 -0.44
CA VAL A 293 17.35 1.07 -0.41
C VAL A 293 17.45 1.73 -1.79
N ASP A 294 18.46 1.36 -2.57
CA ASP A 294 18.65 1.88 -3.93
C ASP A 294 17.59 1.37 -4.89
N GLU A 295 17.29 0.07 -4.87
CA GLU A 295 16.17 -0.51 -5.67
C GLU A 295 14.83 0.11 -5.27
N TYR A 296 14.60 0.36 -3.97
CA TYR A 296 13.41 1.07 -3.53
C TYR A 296 13.33 2.49 -4.10
N ILE A 297 14.45 3.25 -4.06
CA ILE A 297 14.52 4.59 -4.65
C ILE A 297 14.20 4.55 -6.15
N ASP A 298 14.75 3.59 -6.89
CA ASP A 298 14.51 3.45 -8.33
C ASP A 298 13.05 3.13 -8.64
N ILE A 299 12.43 2.22 -7.86
CA ILE A 299 10.99 1.93 -7.96
C ILE A 299 10.16 3.19 -7.70
N MET A 300 10.53 3.97 -6.69
CA MET A 300 9.83 5.21 -6.36
C MET A 300 9.94 6.24 -7.48
N TYR A 301 11.11 6.36 -8.12
CA TYR A 301 11.28 7.22 -9.29
C TYR A 301 10.39 6.81 -10.46
N ALA A 302 10.39 5.54 -10.84
CA ALA A 302 9.55 5.04 -11.93
C ALA A 302 8.06 5.29 -11.65
N LYS A 303 7.63 5.13 -10.39
CA LYS A 303 6.26 5.46 -9.97
C LYS A 303 5.96 6.95 -10.03
N ILE A 304 6.87 7.81 -9.58
CA ILE A 304 6.70 9.27 -9.65
C ILE A 304 6.61 9.74 -11.10
N GLU A 305 7.37 9.13 -12.01
CA GLU A 305 7.31 9.47 -13.43
C GLU A 305 5.94 9.16 -14.04
N THR A 306 5.37 8.00 -13.69
CA THR A 306 4.04 7.59 -14.18
C THR A 306 2.88 8.21 -13.42
N SER A 307 3.10 8.74 -12.21
CA SER A 307 2.06 9.25 -11.30
C SER A 307 2.54 10.47 -10.49
N PRO A 308 2.99 11.57 -11.15
CA PRO A 308 3.65 12.69 -10.49
C PRO A 308 2.76 13.49 -9.52
N GLN A 309 1.44 13.34 -9.65
CA GLN A 309 0.42 14.02 -8.85
C GLN A 309 0.25 13.43 -7.42
N TYR A 310 0.85 12.28 -7.12
CA TYR A 310 0.72 11.65 -5.80
C TYR A 310 1.84 12.15 -4.87
N ALA A 311 1.50 13.05 -3.95
CA ALA A 311 2.45 13.66 -3.01
C ALA A 311 3.13 12.63 -2.08
N ASP A 312 2.38 11.59 -1.69
CA ASP A 312 2.85 10.49 -0.84
C ASP A 312 4.04 9.74 -1.44
N LEU A 313 4.11 9.61 -2.79
CA LEU A 313 5.27 9.02 -3.47
C LEU A 313 6.53 9.85 -3.20
N ARG A 314 6.42 11.18 -3.23
CA ARG A 314 7.55 12.08 -2.96
C ARG A 314 7.95 12.05 -1.48
N ASN A 315 6.97 12.00 -0.57
CA ASN A 315 7.23 11.86 0.85
C ASN A 315 7.96 10.54 1.16
N ALA A 316 7.50 9.44 0.58
CA ALA A 316 8.15 8.13 0.70
C ALA A 316 9.56 8.10 0.11
N LEU A 317 9.78 8.73 -1.05
CA LEU A 317 11.12 8.91 -1.62
C LEU A 317 12.02 9.75 -0.70
N GLY A 318 11.50 10.80 -0.07
CA GLY A 318 12.21 11.58 0.95
C GLY A 318 12.65 10.72 2.13
N LYS A 319 11.73 9.91 2.68
CA LYS A 319 12.04 8.91 3.74
C LYS A 319 13.10 7.91 3.28
N ALA A 320 13.05 7.46 2.03
CA ALA A 320 14.04 6.56 1.43
C ALA A 320 15.46 7.15 1.48
N TYR A 321 15.62 8.42 1.11
CA TYR A 321 16.93 9.08 1.19
C TYR A 321 17.45 9.19 2.62
N LEU A 322 16.59 9.48 3.59
CA LEU A 322 17.01 9.51 4.99
C LEU A 322 17.47 8.11 5.46
N ILE A 323 16.78 7.06 5.04
CA ILE A 323 17.19 5.68 5.34
C ILE A 323 18.49 5.31 4.61
N LYS A 324 18.69 5.77 3.38
CA LYS A 324 19.97 5.63 2.64
C LYS A 324 21.11 6.33 3.37
N MET A 325 20.89 7.55 3.86
CA MET A 325 21.88 8.27 4.66
C MET A 325 22.28 7.50 5.91
N ARG A 326 21.32 6.89 6.62
CA ARG A 326 21.63 5.99 7.76
C ARG A 326 22.56 4.84 7.35
N SER A 327 22.27 4.19 6.22
CA SER A 327 23.11 3.10 5.70
C SER A 327 24.54 3.58 5.41
N LEU A 328 24.67 4.74 4.77
CA LEU A 328 25.96 5.35 4.47
C LEU A 328 26.74 5.75 5.74
N PHE A 329 26.05 6.28 6.76
CA PHE A 329 26.66 6.56 8.07
C PHE A 329 27.22 5.29 8.71
N ASN A 330 26.46 4.19 8.71
CA ASN A 330 26.91 2.91 9.25
C ASN A 330 28.12 2.34 8.47
N ALA A 331 28.11 2.47 7.14
CA ALA A 331 29.22 2.06 6.29
C ALA A 331 30.49 2.87 6.61
N ALA A 332 30.38 4.20 6.71
CA ALA A 332 31.48 5.08 7.07
C ALA A 332 32.05 4.74 8.45
N LEU A 333 31.18 4.53 9.45
CA LEU A 333 31.56 4.14 10.79
C LEU A 333 32.32 2.81 10.81
N THR A 334 31.90 1.84 10.00
CA THR A 334 32.60 0.56 9.82
C THR A 334 34.02 0.76 9.27
N GLN A 335 34.18 1.63 8.26
CA GLN A 335 35.49 1.93 7.68
C GLN A 335 36.40 2.67 8.66
N PHE A 336 35.88 3.64 9.41
CA PHE A 336 36.67 4.36 10.41
C PHE A 336 37.12 3.44 11.56
N LYS A 337 36.23 2.58 12.07
CA LYS A 337 36.59 1.55 13.05
C LYS A 337 37.70 0.65 12.52
N ARG A 338 37.56 0.17 11.29
CA ARG A 338 38.58 -0.68 10.67
C ARG A 338 39.92 0.04 10.50
N ALA A 339 39.91 1.33 10.15
CA ALA A 339 41.12 2.13 10.04
C ALA A 339 41.84 2.30 11.40
N VAL A 340 41.09 2.54 12.48
CA VAL A 340 41.62 2.62 13.85
C VAL A 340 42.14 1.26 14.32
N GLU A 341 41.46 0.16 13.99
CA GLU A 341 41.94 -1.21 14.28
C GLU A 341 43.29 -1.51 13.60
N ILE A 342 43.46 -1.10 12.35
CA ILE A 342 44.69 -1.34 11.57
C ILE A 342 45.84 -0.46 12.08
N ASN A 343 45.57 0.81 12.38
CA ASN A 343 46.56 1.74 12.91
C ASN A 343 45.97 2.53 14.10
N PRO A 344 46.16 2.04 15.34
CA PRO A 344 45.63 2.68 16.54
C PRO A 344 46.17 4.11 16.78
N ASN A 345 47.32 4.45 16.20
CA ASN A 345 47.91 5.79 16.31
C ASN A 345 47.45 6.74 15.20
N TYR A 346 46.51 6.33 14.34
CA TYR A 346 46.01 7.17 13.27
C TYR A 346 45.00 8.21 13.79
N GLN A 347 45.52 9.35 14.24
CA GLN A 347 44.75 10.43 14.87
C GLN A 347 43.58 10.94 14.00
N HIS A 348 43.77 11.04 12.67
CA HIS A 348 42.69 11.48 11.78
C HIS A 348 41.52 10.49 11.73
N ALA A 349 41.79 9.18 11.67
CA ALA A 349 40.73 8.17 11.69
C ALA A 349 40.00 8.14 13.04
N THR A 350 40.73 8.30 14.15
CA THR A 350 40.16 8.38 15.50
C THR A 350 39.22 9.57 15.62
N ARG A 351 39.67 10.77 15.21
CA ARG A 351 38.84 11.98 15.22
C ARG A 351 37.60 11.85 14.33
N ASN A 352 37.75 11.27 13.14
CA ASN A 352 36.61 11.06 12.22
C ASN A 352 35.58 10.09 12.82
N LEU A 353 36.04 9.01 13.47
CA LEU A 353 35.17 8.05 14.16
C LEU A 353 34.36 8.76 15.25
N GLU A 354 35.01 9.53 16.12
CA GLU A 354 34.34 10.28 17.19
C GLU A 354 33.29 11.26 16.66
N LEU A 355 33.60 12.00 15.60
CA LEU A 355 32.67 12.96 14.99
C LEU A 355 31.42 12.25 14.45
N VAL A 356 31.59 11.14 13.72
CA VAL A 356 30.46 10.38 13.18
C VAL A 356 29.64 9.73 14.29
N GLU A 357 30.28 9.20 15.33
CA GLU A 357 29.59 8.60 16.49
C GLU A 357 28.74 9.62 17.28
N ASN A 358 29.14 10.89 17.28
CA ASN A 358 28.38 11.97 17.89
C ASN A 358 27.18 12.39 17.00
N GLU A 359 27.41 12.64 15.72
CA GLU A 359 26.37 13.10 14.79
C GLU A 359 25.30 12.03 14.52
N ILE A 360 25.69 10.76 14.45
CA ILE A 360 24.75 9.67 14.15
C ILE A 360 23.64 9.57 15.21
N LYS A 361 23.92 9.89 16.47
CA LYS A 361 22.91 9.86 17.55
C LYS A 361 21.80 10.88 17.31
N GLY A 362 22.18 12.12 16.97
CA GLY A 362 21.24 13.19 16.65
C GLY A 362 20.44 12.86 15.38
N PHE A 363 21.13 12.40 14.34
CA PHE A 363 20.48 11.96 13.11
C PHE A 363 19.48 10.82 13.33
N MET A 364 19.80 9.84 14.17
CA MET A 364 18.90 8.71 14.46
C MET A 364 17.64 9.14 15.21
N LEU A 365 17.72 10.15 16.08
CA LEU A 365 16.54 10.74 16.73
C LEU A 365 15.66 11.46 15.71
N PHE A 366 16.26 12.27 14.83
CA PHE A 366 15.57 12.93 13.73
C PHE A 366 14.88 11.92 12.80
N LEU A 367 15.61 10.89 12.35
CA LEU A 367 15.08 9.84 11.49
C LEU A 367 13.91 9.11 12.15
N ARG A 368 14.01 8.78 13.45
CA ARG A 368 12.91 8.16 14.19
C ARG A 368 11.67 9.05 14.25
N ALA A 369 11.83 10.36 14.33
CA ALA A 369 10.69 11.28 14.33
C ALA A 369 9.99 11.32 12.97
N ILE A 370 10.74 11.26 11.86
CA ILE A 370 10.19 11.25 10.50
C ILE A 370 9.52 9.91 10.13
N LEU A 371 10.00 8.79 10.70
CA LEU A 371 9.48 7.44 10.46
C LEU A 371 8.41 6.99 11.46
N LYS A 372 8.04 7.84 12.42
CA LYS A 372 6.81 7.67 13.21
C LYS A 372 5.63 8.04 12.32
#